data_AF-A0A0F2NQN8-F1
#
_entry.id   AF-A0A0F2NQN8-F1
#
_cell.length_a   1.000
_cell.length_b   1.000
_cell.length_c   1.000
_cell.angle_alpha   90.00
_cell.angle_beta   90.00
_cell.angle_gamma   90.00
#
_symmetry.space_group_name_H-M   'P 1'
#
loop_
_entity.id
_entity.type
_entity.pdbx_description
1 polymer ?
#
loop_
_entity_poly.entity_id
_entity_poly.type
_entity_poly.pdbx_seq_one_letter_code
_entity_poly.pdbx_strand_id
1 'polypeptide(L)' 'MKKETSMLQKIGKLTASLSVCLVFVYVFLPYLTESVGILNRMSQYLESNGIDPTRYYYTDVVQVKEAENYLKTVLDQ' A
#
# COMPACT_ATOMS: atom_id res chain seq x y z
N MET A 1 29.69 19.50 23.21
CA MET A 1 29.52 18.18 23.87
C MET A 1 28.54 17.35 23.03
N LYS A 2 29.03 16.38 22.25
CA LYS A 2 28.20 15.55 21.36
C LYS A 2 27.53 14.49 22.23
N LYS A 3 26.22 14.64 22.49
CA LYS A 3 25.44 13.72 23.31
C LYS A 3 25.33 12.39 22.55
N GLU A 4 25.97 11.33 23.04
CA GLU A 4 25.76 9.99 22.49
C GLU A 4 24.31 9.60 22.71
N THR A 5 23.51 9.62 21.65
CA THR A 5 22.13 9.17 21.71
C THR A 5 22.12 7.67 21.86
N SER A 6 21.60 7.19 23.00
CA SER A 6 21.39 5.77 23.28
C SER A 6 20.59 5.11 22.14
N MET A 7 20.91 3.86 21.81
CA MET A 7 20.23 3.09 20.77
C MET A 7 18.71 3.08 20.96
N LEU A 8 18.24 3.03 22.22
CA LEU A 8 16.82 3.14 22.58
C LEU A 8 16.18 4.46 22.14
N GLN A 9 16.92 5.58 22.21
CA GLN A 9 16.41 6.88 21.75
C GLN A 9 16.31 6.95 20.22
N LYS A 10 17.20 6.24 19.50
CA LYS A 10 17.13 6.15 18.04
C LYS A 10 15.93 5.32 17.59
N ILE A 11 15.70 4.18 18.23
CA ILE A 11 14.52 3.33 17.98
C ILE A 11 13.25 4.10 18.33
N GLY A 12 13.21 4.78 19.49
CA GLY A 12 12.05 5.60 19.87
C GLY A 12 11.70 6.68 18.84
N LYS A 13 12.71 7.36 18.29
CA LYS A 13 12.50 8.34 17.21
C LYS A 13 12.02 7.69 15.90
N LEU A 14 12.54 6.52 15.57
CA LEU A 14 12.11 5.74 14.40
C LEU A 14 10.64 5.30 14.54
N THR A 15 10.29 4.71 15.68
CA THR A 15 8.92 4.25 15.97
C THR A 15 7.95 5.43 16.02
N ALA A 16 8.35 6.56 16.60
CA ALA A 16 7.53 7.78 16.59
C ALA A 16 7.31 8.30 15.16
N SER A 17 8.37 8.39 14.36
CA SER A 17 8.28 8.81 12.95
C SER A 17 7.37 7.87 12.14
N LEU A 18 7.55 6.57 12.30
CA LEU A 18 6.75 5.55 11.63
C LEU A 18 5.28 5.65 12.04
N SER A 19 5.01 5.83 13.34
CA SER A 19 3.65 5.98 13.85
C SER A 19 2.96 7.21 13.28
N VAL A 20 3.67 8.36 13.20
CA VAL A 20 3.14 9.58 12.58
C VAL A 20 2.86 9.34 11.10
N CYS A 21 3.75 8.67 10.39
CA CYS A 21 3.57 8.35 8.97
C CYS A 21 2.34 7.44 8.76
N LEU A 22 2.18 6.42 9.59
CA LEU A 22 1.03 5.52 9.54
C LEU A 22 -0.27 6.26 9.83
N VAL A 23 -0.32 7.10 10.87
CA VAL A 23 -1.51 7.92 11.17
C VAL A 23 -1.84 8.85 10.01
N PHE A 24 -0.83 9.47 9.38
CA PHE A 24 -1.06 10.32 8.22
C PHE A 24 -1.68 9.55 7.05
N VAL A 25 -1.13 8.38 6.70
CA VAL A 25 -1.59 7.58 5.56
C VAL A 25 -2.99 7.00 5.82
N TYR A 26 -3.24 6.46 7.01
CA TYR A 26 -4.48 5.73 7.27
C TYR A 26 -5.62 6.57 7.83
N VAL A 27 -5.34 7.79 8.33
CA VAL A 27 -6.37 8.66 8.91
C VAL A 27 -6.47 9.98 8.15
N PHE A 28 -5.34 10.68 7.96
CA PHE A 28 -5.38 12.03 7.38
C PHE A 28 -5.63 12.02 5.88
N LEU A 29 -4.99 11.10 5.16
CA LEU A 29 -5.15 10.94 3.72
C LEU A 29 -6.59 10.58 3.29
N PRO A 30 -7.28 9.61 3.91
CA PRO A 30 -8.68 9.34 3.56
C PRO A 30 -9.58 10.53 3.90
N TYR A 31 -9.36 11.19 5.04
CA TYR A 31 -10.12 12.39 5.40
C TYR A 31 -9.98 13.52 4.37
N LEU A 32 -8.76 13.77 3.88
CA LEU A 32 -8.52 14.72 2.79
C LEU A 32 -9.17 14.28 1.47
N THR A 33 -9.11 12.99 1.17
CA THR A 33 -9.68 12.40 -0.04
C THR A 33 -11.20 12.59 -0.07
N GLU A 34 -11.87 12.41 1.07
CA GLU A 34 -13.31 12.65 1.20
C GLU A 34 -13.67 14.15 1.15
N SER A 35 -12.80 15.01 1.69
CA SER A 35 -13.00 16.46 1.74
C SER A 35 -12.82 17.15 0.38
N VAL A 36 -12.05 16.55 -0.54
CA VAL A 36 -11.82 17.07 -1.89
C VAL A 36 -12.80 16.40 -2.86
N GLY A 37 -13.80 17.15 -3.34
CA GLY A 37 -14.89 16.60 -4.15
C GLY A 37 -14.46 15.85 -5.42
N ILE A 38 -13.33 16.20 -6.04
CA ILE A 38 -12.76 15.47 -7.18
C ILE A 38 -12.17 14.12 -6.78
N LEU A 39 -11.47 14.07 -5.64
CA LEU A 39 -10.84 12.85 -5.14
C LEU A 39 -11.88 11.88 -4.60
N ASN A 40 -12.90 12.39 -3.90
CA ASN A 40 -14.04 11.61 -3.45
C ASN A 40 -14.81 10.98 -4.62
N ARG A 41 -15.07 11.75 -5.69
CA ARG A 41 -15.71 11.21 -6.91
C ARG A 41 -14.87 10.13 -7.59
N MET A 42 -13.56 10.29 -7.66
CA MET A 42 -12.67 9.24 -8.18
C MET A 42 -12.67 7.99 -7.30
N SER A 43 -12.66 8.16 -5.97
CA SER A 43 -12.74 7.04 -5.02
C SER A 43 -14.04 6.26 -5.19
N GLN A 44 -15.18 6.95 -5.26
CA GLN A 44 -16.49 6.34 -5.53
C GLN A 44 -16.57 5.67 -6.90
N TYR A 45 -15.93 6.24 -7.92
CA TYR A 45 -15.84 5.62 -9.24
C TYR A 45 -15.02 4.32 -9.21
N LEU A 46 -13.89 4.30 -8.51
CA LEU A 46 -13.06 3.09 -8.36
C LEU A 46 -13.82 1.99 -7.60
N GLU A 47 -14.48 2.35 -6.49
CA GLU A 47 -15.27 1.42 -5.68
C GLU A 47 -16.48 0.85 -6.44
N SER A 48 -17.23 1.70 -7.16
CA SER A 48 -18.39 1.26 -7.96
C SER A 48 -18.03 0.36 -9.15
N ASN A 49 -16.79 0.47 -9.66
CA ASN A 49 -16.27 -0.42 -10.71
C ASN A 49 -15.57 -1.66 -10.16
N GLY A 50 -15.57 -1.88 -8.83
CA GLY A 50 -14.88 -3.01 -8.19
C GLY A 50 -13.36 -2.96 -8.33
N ILE A 51 -12.81 -1.79 -8.66
CA ILE A 51 -11.37 -1.58 -8.76
C ILE A 51 -10.89 -1.26 -7.36
N ASP A 52 -10.34 -2.28 -6.70
CA ASP A 52 -9.60 -2.10 -5.46
C ASP A 52 -8.13 -1.80 -5.81
N PRO A 53 -7.67 -0.54 -5.68
CA PRO A 53 -6.29 -0.17 -6.00
C PRO A 53 -5.27 -0.86 -5.08
N THR A 54 -5.69 -1.34 -3.89
CA THR A 54 -4.81 -2.15 -3.02
C THR A 54 -4.62 -3.56 -3.57
N ARG A 55 -5.61 -4.08 -4.31
CA ARG A 55 -5.53 -5.32 -5.10
C ARG A 55 -4.87 -5.16 -6.45
N TYR A 56 -4.75 -3.94 -6.98
CA TYR A 56 -4.11 -3.72 -8.28
C TYR A 56 -2.64 -4.13 -8.30
N TYR A 57 -1.95 -4.09 -7.15
CA TYR A 57 -0.59 -4.63 -7.02
C TYR A 57 -0.54 -6.15 -6.84
N TYR A 58 -1.68 -6.80 -6.62
CA TYR A 58 -1.81 -8.25 -6.57
C TYR A 58 -2.29 -8.84 -7.91
N THR A 59 -2.31 -8.07 -9.02
CA THR A 59 -2.56 -8.63 -10.36
C THR A 59 -1.50 -9.65 -10.79
N ASP A 60 -0.38 -9.73 -10.07
CA ASP A 60 0.66 -10.74 -10.28
C ASP A 60 0.16 -12.17 -10.06
N VAL A 61 -0.88 -12.43 -9.22
CA VAL A 61 -1.38 -13.81 -9.07
C VAL A 61 -2.09 -14.35 -10.31
N VAL A 62 -2.67 -13.48 -11.15
CA VAL A 62 -3.29 -13.93 -12.41
C VAL A 62 -2.20 -14.21 -13.46
N GLN A 63 -1.21 -13.33 -13.60
CA GLN A 63 -0.10 -13.51 -14.54
C GLN A 63 0.81 -14.70 -14.16
N VAL A 64 1.06 -14.92 -12.87
CA VAL A 64 1.84 -16.09 -12.41
C VAL A 64 1.11 -17.39 -12.71
N LYS A 65 -0.21 -17.45 -12.47
CA LYS A 65 -1.00 -18.66 -12.75
C LYS A 65 -1.06 -18.99 -14.24
N GLU A 66 -1.09 -17.97 -15.10
CA GLU A 66 -1.06 -18.14 -16.56
C GLU A 66 0.32 -18.61 -17.05
N ALA A 67 1.40 -18.04 -16.50
CA ALA A 67 2.77 -18.49 -16.77
C ALA A 67 3.02 -19.93 -16.28
N GLU A 68 2.54 -20.29 -15.10
CA GLU A 68 2.62 -21.66 -14.57
C GLU A 68 1.89 -22.67 -15.45
N ASN A 69 0.68 -22.35 -15.92
CA ASN A 69 -0.07 -23.20 -16.84
C ASN A 69 0.64 -23.35 -18.19
N TYR A 70 1.22 -22.27 -18.71
CA TYR A 70 2.00 -22.32 -19.96
C TYR A 70 3.23 -23.22 -19.81
N LEU A 71 4.01 -23.04 -18.74
CA LEU A 71 5.17 -23.88 -18.42
C LEU A 71 4.81 -25.36 -18.28
N LYS A 72 3.73 -25.66 -17.57
CA LYS A 72 3.25 -27.03 -17.40
C LYS A 72 2.86 -27.67 -18.74
N THR A 73 2.19 -26.92 -19.60
CA THR A 73 1.78 -27.41 -20.93
C THR A 73 2.99 -27.74 -21.82
N VAL A 74 4.07 -26.96 -21.73
CA VAL A 74 5.31 -27.21 -22.50
C VAL A 74 6.12 -28.37 -21.91
N LEU A 75 6.12 -28.55 -20.59
CA LEU A 75 6.88 -29.60 -19.91
C LEU A 75 6.20 -30.98 -19.93
N ASP A 76 4.87 -31.02 -20.03
CA ASP A 76 4.08 -32.25 -20.13
C ASP A 76 3.90 -32.73 -21.60
N GLN A 77 4.54 -32.07 -22.58
CA GLN A 77 4.68 -32.51 -23.98
C GLN A 77 5.99 -33.25 -24.22
#